data_AF-A0A2R6KX90-F1
#
_entry.id   AF-A0A2R6KX90-F1
#
_cell.length_a   1.000
_cell.length_b   1.000
_cell.length_c   1.000
_cell.angle_alpha   90.00
_cell.angle_beta   90.00
_cell.angle_gamma   90.00
#
_symmetry.space_group_name_H-M   'P 1'
#
loop_
_entity.id
_entity.type
_entity.pdbx_description
1 polymer ?
#
loop_
_entity_poly.entity_id
_entity_poly.type
_entity_poly.pdbx_seq_one_letter_code
_entity_poly.pdbx_strand_id
1 'polypeptide(L)'
;MGIQEDLKDAIEAGREDVVRVLAEHRVLPVTVEYESSDLLGGSKTPDFEFQRQYESETGHVADRQTRRLVVDTLGMTSEEECEDVQSEIRNHDDWGAKA
;
A
#
# COMPACT_ATOMS: atom_id res chain seq x y z
N MET A 1 -7.66 -12.74 -12.19
CA MET A 1 -8.13 -11.43 -11.69
C MET A 1 -6.89 -10.68 -11.26
N GLY A 2 -6.73 -9.43 -11.65
CA GLY A 2 -5.53 -8.65 -11.30
C GLY A 2 -5.65 -8.09 -9.88
N ILE A 3 -4.53 -7.88 -9.19
CA ILE A 3 -4.51 -7.26 -7.86
C ILE A 3 -5.26 -5.91 -7.81
N GLN A 4 -5.25 -5.13 -8.89
CA GLN A 4 -6.00 -3.87 -8.94
C GLN A 4 -7.52 -4.08 -8.82
N GLU A 5 -8.08 -5.16 -9.36
CA GLU A 5 -9.50 -5.48 -9.22
C GLU A 5 -9.79 -5.95 -7.79
N ASP A 6 -8.97 -6.88 -7.27
CA ASP A 6 -9.08 -7.37 -5.88
C ASP A 6 -9.03 -6.21 -4.86
N LEU A 7 -8.15 -5.21 -5.06
CA LEU A 7 -8.04 -4.04 -4.20
C LEU A 7 -9.27 -3.14 -4.24
N LYS A 8 -9.92 -2.99 -5.40
CA LYS A 8 -11.13 -2.17 -5.52
C LYS A 8 -12.27 -2.77 -4.71
N ASP A 9 -12.49 -4.08 -4.86
CA ASP A 9 -13.50 -4.80 -4.09
C ASP A 9 -13.19 -4.76 -2.58
N ALA A 10 -11.91 -4.91 -2.22
CA ALA A 10 -11.47 -4.85 -0.83
C ALA A 10 -11.67 -3.47 -0.19
N ILE A 11 -11.45 -2.36 -0.93
CA ILE A 11 -11.70 -1.00 -0.42
C ILE A 11 -13.17 -0.84 -0.02
N GLU A 12 -14.11 -1.40 -0.79
CA GLU A 12 -15.54 -1.34 -0.47
C GLU A 12 -15.91 -2.17 0.77
N ALA A 13 -15.18 -3.25 1.03
CA ALA A 13 -15.37 -4.11 2.19
C ALA A 13 -14.71 -3.56 3.47
N GLY A 14 -13.54 -2.93 3.34
CA GLY A 14 -12.85 -2.22 4.43
C GLY A 14 -11.39 -2.63 4.61
N ARG A 15 -10.77 -2.09 5.66
CA ARG A 15 -9.32 -2.22 5.92
C ARG A 15 -8.83 -3.66 6.04
N GLU A 16 -9.58 -4.52 6.71
CA GLU A 16 -9.19 -5.92 6.91
C GLU A 16 -9.07 -6.67 5.57
N ASP A 17 -10.02 -6.47 4.66
CA ASP A 17 -9.96 -7.05 3.31
C ASP A 17 -8.81 -6.48 2.48
N VAL A 18 -8.50 -5.19 2.63
CA VAL A 18 -7.34 -4.58 1.97
C VAL A 18 -6.04 -5.22 2.45
N VAL A 19 -5.88 -5.40 3.77
CA VAL A 19 -4.71 -6.08 4.36
C VAL A 19 -4.61 -7.52 3.85
N ARG A 20 -5.72 -8.26 3.83
CA ARG A 20 -5.77 -9.63 3.30
C ARG A 20 -5.33 -9.69 1.85
N VAL A 21 -5.87 -8.84 0.96
CA VAL A 21 -5.49 -8.82 -0.46
C VAL A 21 -4.01 -8.48 -0.64
N LEU A 22 -3.50 -7.48 0.09
CA LEU A 22 -2.07 -7.15 0.04
C LEU A 22 -1.20 -8.33 0.49
N ALA A 23 -1.62 -9.06 1.53
CA ALA A 23 -0.92 -10.23 2.03
C ALA A 23 -0.92 -11.40 1.03
N GLU A 24 -2.10 -11.73 0.49
CA GLU A 24 -2.30 -12.78 -0.52
C GLU A 24 -1.31 -12.62 -1.69
N HIS A 25 -1.10 -11.38 -2.14
CA HIS A 25 -0.25 -11.03 -3.27
C HIS A 25 1.19 -10.64 -2.90
N ARG A 26 1.58 -10.72 -1.61
CA ARG A 26 2.89 -10.27 -1.07
C ARG A 26 3.26 -8.83 -1.43
N VAL A 27 2.29 -7.93 -1.36
CA VAL A 27 2.51 -6.51 -1.64
C VAL A 27 2.61 -5.72 -0.34
N LEU A 28 3.58 -4.81 -0.29
CA LEU A 28 3.78 -3.93 0.86
C LEU A 28 3.74 -2.46 0.44
N PRO A 29 3.17 -1.58 1.29
CA PRO A 29 3.36 -0.15 1.12
C PRO A 29 4.83 0.21 1.38
N VAL A 30 5.33 1.19 0.66
CA VAL A 30 6.67 1.78 0.84
C VAL A 30 6.56 3.29 0.82
N THR A 31 7.25 3.95 1.74
CA THR A 31 7.37 5.41 1.72
C THR A 31 8.19 5.84 0.51
N VAL A 32 7.72 6.87 -0.21
CA VAL A 32 8.50 7.53 -1.26
C VAL A 32 8.68 8.99 -0.91
N GLU A 33 9.92 9.45 -0.98
CA GLU A 33 10.25 10.86 -0.80
C GLU A 33 10.08 11.59 -2.15
N TYR A 34 9.09 12.47 -2.23
CA TYR A 34 9.07 13.49 -3.29
C TYR A 34 9.79 14.73 -2.78
N GLU A 35 10.73 15.27 -3.57
CA GLU A 35 11.40 16.54 -3.25
C GLU A 35 10.38 17.68 -3.19
N SER A 36 9.88 17.98 -1.99
CA SER A 36 9.04 19.15 -1.76
C SER A 36 9.92 20.39 -1.82
N SER A 37 9.75 21.22 -2.85
CA SER A 37 10.41 22.53 -2.92
C SER A 37 10.09 23.37 -1.67
N ASP A 38 11.13 23.71 -0.91
CA ASP A 38 11.16 24.42 0.38
C ASP A 38 10.60 25.87 0.36
N LEU A 39 9.74 26.24 -0.59
CA LEU A 39 9.38 27.64 -0.81
C LEU A 39 8.30 28.19 0.14
N LEU A 40 7.52 27.36 0.85
CA LEU A 40 6.36 27.84 1.64
C LEU A 40 6.07 27.06 2.94
N GLY A 41 7.07 26.46 3.60
CA GLY A 41 6.87 25.84 4.92
C GLY A 41 5.82 24.72 4.95
N GLY A 42 5.67 23.99 3.83
CA GLY A 42 4.69 22.92 3.69
C GLY A 42 5.08 21.69 4.49
N SER A 43 4.14 21.16 5.27
CA SER A 43 4.26 19.86 5.94
C SER A 43 4.66 18.78 4.93
N LYS A 44 5.81 18.14 5.15
CA LYS A 44 6.24 16.96 4.38
C LYS A 44 5.31 15.81 4.70
N THR A 45 4.21 15.68 3.96
CA THR A 45 3.38 14.47 4.04
C THR A 45 4.07 13.42 3.17
N PRO A 46 4.46 12.27 3.72
CA PRO A 46 5.02 11.19 2.92
C PRO A 46 3.98 10.73 1.89
N ASP A 47 4.46 10.33 0.72
CA ASP A 47 3.63 9.61 -0.26
C ASP A 47 4.01 8.14 -0.21
N PHE A 48 3.14 7.28 -0.75
CA PHE A 48 3.25 5.84 -0.59
C PHE A 48 3.06 5.15 -1.94
N GLU A 49 3.97 4.23 -2.25
CA GLU A 49 3.85 3.29 -3.37
C GLU A 49 3.62 1.87 -2.83
N PHE A 50 3.23 0.95 -3.71
CA PHE A 50 3.00 -0.45 -3.36
C PHE A 50 3.92 -1.34 -4.19
N GLN A 51 4.70 -2.19 -3.52
CA GLN A 51 5.70 -3.04 -4.16
C GLN A 51 5.46 -4.51 -3.83
N ARG A 52 5.49 -5.36 -4.88
CA ARG A 52 5.47 -6.82 -4.67
C ARG A 52 6.84 -7.28 -4.18
N GLN A 53 6.84 -8.04 -3.09
CA GLN A 53 8.06 -8.62 -2.54
C GLN A 53 8.54 -9.77 -3.43
N TYR A 54 9.86 -9.89 -3.59
CA TYR A 54 10.55 -10.94 -4.35
C TYR A 54 10.35 -10.93 -5.88
N GLU A 55 9.66 -9.94 -6.42
CA GLU A 55 9.64 -9.69 -7.86
C GLU A 55 10.64 -8.59 -8.22
N SER A 56 11.39 -8.83 -9.29
CA SER A 56 12.31 -7.85 -9.88
C SER A 56 11.59 -6.81 -10.74
N GLU A 57 10.29 -7.00 -11.01
CA GLU A 57 9.49 -6.10 -11.82
C GLU A 57 8.86 -5.02 -10.95
N THR A 58 9.30 -3.78 -11.14
CA THR A 58 8.73 -2.59 -10.51
C THR A 58 7.44 -2.15 -11.21
N GLY A 59 6.52 -3.08 -11.43
CA GLY A 59 5.19 -2.76 -11.95
C GLY A 59 4.37 -2.03 -10.91
N HIS A 60 3.67 -0.96 -11.29
CA HIS A 60 2.71 -0.32 -10.40
C HIS A 60 1.59 -1.32 -10.08
N VAL A 61 1.47 -1.72 -8.82
CA VAL A 61 0.44 -2.66 -8.33
C VAL A 61 -0.97 -2.15 -8.64
N ALA A 62 -1.17 -0.84 -8.57
CA ALA A 62 -2.43 -0.19 -8.87
C ALA A 62 -2.21 1.20 -9.45
N ASP A 63 -3.21 1.71 -10.15
CA ASP A 63 -3.22 3.10 -10.62
C ASP A 63 -3.24 4.10 -9.45
N ARG A 64 -2.95 5.38 -9.74
CA ARG A 64 -2.85 6.44 -8.72
C ARG A 64 -4.12 6.63 -7.88
N GLN A 65 -5.30 6.49 -8.46
CA GLN A 65 -6.56 6.68 -7.75
C GLN A 65 -6.78 5.52 -6.77
N THR A 66 -6.64 4.29 -7.26
CA THR A 66 -6.78 3.08 -6.43
C THR A 66 -5.76 3.11 -5.29
N ARG A 67 -4.50 3.44 -5.58
CA ARG A 67 -3.43 3.58 -4.57
C ARG A 67 -3.79 4.56 -3.46
N ARG A 68 -4.33 5.74 -3.79
CA ARG A 68 -4.74 6.73 -2.80
C ARG A 68 -5.86 6.20 -1.90
N LEU A 69 -6.86 5.54 -2.49
CA LEU A 69 -7.95 4.93 -1.72
C LEU A 69 -7.44 3.82 -0.78
N VAL A 70 -6.47 3.00 -1.23
CA VAL A 70 -5.83 1.99 -0.37
C VAL A 70 -5.13 2.67 0.81
N VAL A 71 -4.35 3.74 0.57
CA VAL A 71 -3.67 4.50 1.63
C VAL A 71 -4.66 5.08 2.64
N ASP A 72 -5.72 5.74 2.16
CA ASP A 72 -6.80 6.29 3.00
C ASP A 72 -7.50 5.18 3.81
N THR A 73 -7.75 4.02 3.20
CA THR A 73 -8.41 2.87 3.85
C THR A 73 -7.53 2.21 4.91
N LEU A 74 -6.21 2.17 4.68
CA LEU A 74 -5.24 1.68 5.64
C LEU A 74 -5.00 2.66 6.80
N GLY A 75 -5.37 3.93 6.62
CA GLY A 75 -5.19 4.98 7.61
C GLY A 75 -3.74 5.46 7.74
N MET A 76 -2.95 5.36 6.66
CA MET A 76 -1.52 5.72 6.69
C MET A 76 -1.33 7.22 6.39
N THR A 77 -0.70 7.93 7.32
CA THR A 77 -0.36 9.36 7.18
C THR A 77 1.12 9.65 7.45
N SER A 78 1.84 8.66 7.98
CA SER A 78 3.24 8.77 8.40
C SER A 78 4.04 7.51 8.04
N GLU A 79 5.36 7.62 8.13
CA GLU A 79 6.27 6.48 7.91
C GLU A 79 6.10 5.40 8.99
N GLU A 80 5.90 5.79 10.25
CA GLU A 80 5.67 4.86 11.37
C GLU A 80 4.43 3.99 11.13
N GLU A 81 3.31 4.60 10.72
CA GLU A 81 2.08 3.87 10.37
C GLU A 81 2.27 2.95 9.16
N CYS A 82 3.14 3.32 8.21
CA CYS A 82 3.49 2.47 7.07
C CYS A 82 4.26 1.23 7.54
N GLU A 83 5.22 1.38 8.45
CA GLU A 83 5.97 0.25 9.05
C GLU A 83 5.07 -0.70 9.85
N ASP A 84 4.12 -0.14 10.60
CA ASP A 84 3.10 -0.90 11.34
C ASP A 84 2.23 -1.73 10.38
N VAL A 85 1.72 -1.10 9.31
CA VAL A 85 0.92 -1.78 8.28
C VAL A 85 1.75 -2.82 7.54
N GLN A 86 3.02 -2.56 7.21
CA GLN A 86 3.90 -3.57 6.61
C GLN A 86 4.03 -4.80 7.51
N SER A 87 4.18 -4.58 8.82
CA SER A 87 4.29 -5.66 9.79
C SER A 87 2.99 -6.45 9.88
N GLU A 88 1.83 -5.78 9.88
CA GLU A 88 0.53 -6.43 9.86
C GLU A 88 0.34 -7.32 8.62
N ILE A 89 0.60 -6.78 7.42
CA ILE A 89 0.44 -7.52 6.17
C ILE A 89 1.38 -8.75 6.13
N ARG A 90 2.64 -8.60 6.56
CA ARG A 90 3.62 -9.71 6.59
C ARG A 90 3.25 -10.83 7.56
N ASN A 91 2.56 -10.49 8.65
CA ASN A 91 2.15 -11.46 9.69
C ASN A 91 0.74 -12.01 9.45
N HIS A 92 0.06 -11.61 8.38
CA HIS A 92 -1.27 -12.11 8.03
C HIS A 92 -1.20 -13.58 7.59
N ASP A 93 -2.20 -14.39 7.97
CA ASP A 93 -2.22 -15.84 7.70
C ASP A 93 -2.19 -16.17 6.20
N ASP A 94 -2.77 -15.29 5.37
CA ASP A 94 -2.81 -15.42 3.91
C ASP A 94 -1.53 -14.95 3.19
N TRP A 95 -0.42 -14.67 3.89
CA TRP A 95 0.80 -14.17 3.27
C TRP A 95 1.31 -15.07 2.14
N GLY A 96 1.20 -14.59 0.90
CA GLY A 96 1.59 -15.32 -0.30
C GLY A 96 0.66 -16.44 -0.73
N ALA A 97 -0.60 -16.42 -0.32
CA ALA A 97 -1.60 -17.41 -0.74
C ALA A 97 -1.92 -17.36 -2.25
N LYS A 98 -1.70 -16.22 -2.92
CA LYS A 98 -1.94 -16.02 -4.36
C LYS A 98 -0.67 -15.69 -5.18
N ALA A 99 0.51 -15.82 -4.57
CA ALA A 99 1.80 -15.51 -5.19
C ALA A 99 2.24 -16.55 -6.24
#